data_AF-A0A7T5EWS6-F1
#
_entry.id   AF-A0A7T5EWS6-F1
#
_cell.length_a   1.000
_cell.length_b   1.000
_cell.length_c   1.000
_cell.angle_alpha   90.00
_cell.angle_beta   90.00
_cell.angle_gamma   90.00
#
_symmetry.space_group_name_H-M   'P 1'
#
loop_
_entity.id
_entity.type
_entity.pdbx_description
1 polymer ?
#
loop_
_entity_poly.entity_id
_entity_poly.type
_entity_poly.pdbx_seq_one_letter_code
_entity_poly.pdbx_strand_id
1 'polypeptide(L)' 'MRIHVGSQVNHPELQRVGTVVDIHTNPACLLRQLVVEWDDGEIEELEELEFGPLED' A
#
# COMPACT_ATOMS: atom_id res chain seq x y z
N MET A 1 -13.14 -2.22 -3.40
CA MET A 1 -12.81 -0.78 -3.27
C MET A 1 -11.35 -0.48 -3.65
N ARG A 2 -11.03 0.35 -4.67
CA ARG A 2 -9.64 0.57 -5.13
C ARG A 2 -8.81 1.42 -4.14
N ILE A 3 -7.54 1.07 -3.88
CA ILE A 3 -6.66 1.88 -3.01
C ILE A 3 -6.25 3.16 -3.75
N HIS A 4 -6.27 4.31 -3.09
CA HIS A 4 -5.85 5.59 -3.66
C HIS A 4 -4.81 6.26 -2.77
N VAL A 5 -4.09 7.25 -3.33
CA VAL A 5 -3.24 8.12 -2.50
C VAL A 5 -4.14 8.81 -1.48
N GLY A 6 -3.72 8.79 -0.21
CA GLY A 6 -4.48 9.23 0.95
C GLY A 6 -5.35 8.14 1.60
N SER A 7 -5.43 6.93 1.04
CA SER A 7 -6.09 5.81 1.70
C SER A 7 -5.28 5.32 2.90
N GLN A 8 -5.97 5.06 4.02
CA GLN A 8 -5.37 4.31 5.13
C GLN A 8 -5.43 2.82 4.86
N VAL A 9 -4.32 2.13 5.13
CA VAL A 9 -4.15 0.70 4.94
C VAL A 9 -3.54 0.09 6.21
N ASN A 10 -3.86 -1.18 6.46
CA ASN A 10 -3.20 -1.96 7.51
C ASN A 10 -2.04 -2.72 6.87
N HIS A 11 -0.90 -2.78 7.55
CA HIS A 11 0.22 -3.57 7.08
C HIS A 11 -0.16 -5.06 7.05
N PRO A 12 0.22 -5.81 6.01
CA PRO A 12 -0.21 -7.21 5.84
C PRO A 12 0.33 -8.15 6.93
N GLU A 13 1.58 -7.95 7.36
CA GLU A 13 2.23 -8.79 8.39
C GLU A 13 2.30 -8.17 9.80
N LEU A 14 2.32 -6.84 9.90
CA LEU A 14 2.50 -6.10 11.14
C LEU A 14 1.17 -5.43 11.52
N GLN A 15 0.87 -5.34 12.82
CA GLN A 15 -0.33 -4.64 13.29
C GLN A 15 -0.13 -3.12 13.32
N ARG A 16 0.26 -2.53 12.19
CA ARG A 16 0.45 -1.08 12.03
C ARG A 16 -0.45 -0.52 10.92
N VAL A 17 -0.81 0.74 11.08
CA VAL A 17 -1.64 1.47 10.12
C VAL A 17 -0.76 2.48 9.40
N GLY A 18 -0.91 2.57 8.08
CA GLY A 18 -0.18 3.52 7.25
C GLY A 18 -1.10 4.25 6.31
N THR A 19 -0.56 5.30 5.70
CA THR A 19 -1.25 6.09 4.67
C THR A 19 -0.51 5.94 3.36
N VAL A 20 -1.25 5.65 2.30
CA VAL A 20 -0.66 5.57 0.96
C VAL A 20 -0.31 6.98 0.48
N VAL A 21 0.97 7.26 0.32
CA VAL A 21 1.48 8.59 -0.08
C VAL A 21 1.75 8.69 -1.58
N ASP A 22 2.05 7.57 -2.24
CA ASP A 22 2.24 7.51 -3.68
C ASP A 22 1.83 6.14 -4.24
N ILE A 23 1.50 6.10 -5.53
CA ILE A 23 1.14 4.86 -6.21
C ILE A 23 1.71 4.87 -7.62
N HIS A 24 2.58 3.91 -7.91
CA HIS A 24 3.17 3.75 -9.21
C HIS A 24 3.05 2.30 -9.69
N THR A 25 3.49 2.05 -10.92
CA THR A 25 3.45 0.72 -11.52
C THR A 25 4.86 0.23 -11.70
N ASN A 26 5.17 -0.94 -11.16
CA ASN A 26 6.49 -1.54 -11.32
C ASN A 26 6.69 -1.90 -12.81
N PRO A 27 7.70 -1.32 -13.49
CA PRO A 27 7.92 -1.55 -14.92
C PRO A 27 8.31 -2.99 -15.26
N ALA A 28 8.74 -3.80 -14.28
CA ALA A 28 9.15 -5.19 -14.50
C ALA A 28 7.97 -6.17 -14.54
N CYS A 29 6.91 -5.94 -13.75
CA CYS A 29 5.77 -6.86 -13.63
C CYS A 29 4.41 -6.23 -13.94
N LEU A 30 4.36 -4.92 -14.19
CA LEU A 30 3.14 -4.13 -14.41
C LEU A 30 2.16 -4.15 -13.22
N LEU A 31 2.62 -4.59 -12.06
CA LEU A 31 1.83 -4.57 -10.82
C LEU A 31 1.87 -3.19 -10.19
N ARG A 32 0.76 -2.84 -9.54
CA ARG A 32 0.60 -1.57 -8.84
C ARG A 32 1.32 -1.66 -7.51
N GLN A 33 2.29 -0.79 -7.30
CA GLN A 33 3.00 -0.64 -6.04
C GLN A 33 2.49 0.58 -5.30
N LEU A 34 2.29 0.40 -4.00
CA LEU A 34 1.82 1.40 -3.07
C LEU A 34 3.01 1.83 -2.22
N VAL A 35 3.27 3.14 -2.20
CA VAL A 35 4.22 3.74 -1.27
C VAL A 35 3.42 4.15 -0.05
N VAL A 36 3.71 3.54 1.09
CA VAL A 36 2.98 3.73 2.34
C VAL A 36 3.89 4.36 3.38
N GLU A 37 3.43 5.44 4.00
CA GLU A 37 4.04 6.03 5.19
C GLU A 37 3.32 5.46 6.43
N TRP A 38 4.06 4.73 7.26
CA TRP A 38 3.58 4.12 8.49
C TRP A 38 3.60 5.11 9.67
N ASP A 39 2.87 4.82 10.75
CA ASP A 39 2.79 5.73 11.90
C ASP A 39 4.13 5.95 12.62
N ASP A 40 5.04 4.98 12.53
CA ASP A 40 6.42 5.09 13.02
C ASP A 40 7.29 6.05 12.18
N GLY A 41 6.78 6.55 11.05
CA GLY A 41 7.48 7.40 10.10
C GLY A 41 8.33 6.65 9.06
N GLU A 42 8.25 5.31 9.04
CA GLU A 42 8.86 4.51 8.00
C GLU A 42 8.08 4.59 6.69
N ILE A 43 8.79 4.63 5.57
CA ILE A 43 8.21 4.59 4.23
C ILE A 43 8.56 3.25 3.61
N GLU A 44 7.56 2.55 3.10
CA GLU A 44 7.71 1.22 2.52
C GLU A 44 6.94 1.12 1.21
N GLU A 45 7.50 0.37 0.26
CA GLU A 45 6.88 0.08 -1.03
C GLU A 45 6.39 -1.36 -1.06
N LEU A 46 5.08 -1.53 -1.15
CA LEU A 46 4.42 -2.84 -1.11
C LEU A 46 3.53 -3.02 -2.33
N GLU A 47 3.32 -4.27 -2.75
CA GLU A 47 2.42 -4.55 -3.86
C GLU A 47 0.97 -4.42 -3.40
N GLU A 48 0.10 -3.83 -4.22
CA GLU A 48 -1.33 -3.67 -3.90
C GLU A 48 -2.00 -5.01 -3.53
N LEU A 49 -1.51 -6.11 -4.11
CA LEU A 49 -2.00 -7.47 -3.87
C LEU A 49 -1.73 -7.98 -2.45
N GLU A 50 -0.71 -7.45 -1.76
CA GLU A 50 -0.34 -7.88 -0.41
C GLU A 50 -1.35 -7.42 0.65
N PHE A 51 -2.05 -6.32 0.38
CA PHE A 51 -3.07 -5.76 1.27
C PHE A 51 -4.39 -6.56 1.31
N GLY A 52 -4.42 -7.72 0.64
CA GLY A 52 -5.57 -8.62 0.59
C GLY A 52 -6.62 -8.21 -0.45
N PRO A 53 -7.68 -9.02 -0.63
CA PRO A 53 -8.76 -8.67 -1.54
C PRO A 53 -9.39 -7.38 -1.05
N LEU A 54 -9.34 -6.37 -1.91
CA LEU A 54 -10.12 -5.15 -1.77
C LEU A 54 -11.59 -5.54 -1.84
N GLU A 55 -12.21 -5.87 -0.70
CA GLU A 55 -13.63 -6.17 -0.66
C GLU A 55 -14.41 -5.06 -1.39
N ASP A 56 -15.38 -5.52 -2.19
CA ASP A 56 -16.03 -4.95 -3.39
C ASP A 56 -16.11 -3.41 -3.49
#